data_AF-A0A8J2KCP6-F1
#
_entry.id   AF-A0A8J2KCP6-F1
#
_cell.length_a   1.000
_cell.length_b   1.000
_cell.length_c   1.000
_cell.angle_alpha   90.00
_cell.angle_beta   90.00
_cell.angle_gamma   90.00
#
_symmetry.space_group_name_H-M   'P 1'
#
loop_
_entity.id
_entity.type
_entity.pdbx_description
1 polymer ?
#
loop_
_entity_poly.entity_id
_entity_poly.type
_entity_poly.pdbx_seq_one_letter_code
_entity_poly.pdbx_strand_id
1 'polypeptide(L)'
;MSLLTLNGTEEDSRETCLSRMGSPGEMRNETALNNSCGVVWDGLYCWGPALPGSTVYLACPAAKGTDVGKQAYRHCDASGHWLNKDGVPDEKGWTNYTPCFTPEIFALIKRLYSGTEIEAM
;
A
#
# COMPACT_ATOMS: atom_id res chain seq x y z
N MET A 1 16.62 -13.34 -8.13
CA MET A 1 15.92 -12.14 -7.63
C MET A 1 15.57 -11.29 -8.85
N SER A 2 14.43 -11.57 -9.48
CA SER A 2 14.00 -10.80 -10.68
C SER A 2 13.15 -9.63 -10.24
N LEU A 3 13.70 -8.43 -10.44
CA LEU A 3 12.95 -7.18 -10.49
C LEU A 3 12.03 -7.25 -11.72
N LEU A 4 10.74 -7.50 -11.51
CA LEU A 4 9.76 -7.33 -12.57
C LEU A 4 9.47 -5.84 -12.71
N THR A 5 10.09 -5.21 -13.70
CA THR A 5 9.63 -3.92 -14.24
C THR A 5 8.28 -4.18 -14.93
N LEU A 6 7.18 -3.75 -14.33
CA LEU A 6 5.85 -3.88 -14.91
C LEU A 6 5.71 -2.88 -16.08
N ASN A 7 5.94 -3.37 -17.29
CA ASN A 7 5.50 -2.75 -18.55
C ASN A 7 4.03 -3.15 -18.84
N GLY A 8 3.14 -3.01 -17.86
CA GLY A 8 1.71 -3.31 -17.98
C GLY A 8 0.88 -2.04 -17.89
N THR A 9 -0.24 -1.97 -18.59
CA THR A 9 -1.25 -0.94 -18.33
C THR A 9 -1.77 -1.10 -16.89
N GLU A 10 -2.30 -0.03 -16.28
CA GLU A 10 -2.70 -0.04 -14.86
C GLU A 10 -3.75 -1.13 -14.53
N GLU A 11 -4.65 -1.41 -15.47
CA GLU A 11 -5.68 -2.45 -15.35
C GLU A 11 -5.12 -3.88 -15.47
N ASP A 12 -4.14 -4.08 -16.36
CA ASP A 12 -3.40 -5.35 -16.49
C ASP A 12 -2.55 -5.63 -15.23
N SER A 13 -2.02 -4.58 -14.61
CA SER A 13 -1.26 -4.66 -13.35
C SER A 13 -2.16 -5.05 -12.17
N ARG A 14 -3.41 -4.56 -12.13
CA ARG A 14 -4.41 -4.92 -11.12
C ARG A 14 -4.80 -6.40 -11.20
N GLU A 15 -5.20 -6.88 -12.38
CA GLU A 15 -5.60 -8.29 -12.54
C GLU A 15 -4.44 -9.24 -12.27
N THR A 16 -3.23 -8.86 -12.70
CA THR A 16 -2.01 -9.61 -12.39
C THR A 16 -1.73 -9.65 -10.89
N CYS A 17 -1.95 -8.56 -10.16
CA CYS A 17 -1.80 -8.51 -8.70
C CYS A 17 -2.73 -9.50 -8.01
N LEU A 18 -4.02 -9.43 -8.32
CA LEU A 18 -5.05 -10.23 -7.66
C LEU A 18 -4.91 -11.73 -7.99
N SER A 19 -4.57 -12.07 -9.23
CA SER A 19 -4.40 -13.46 -9.66
C SER A 19 -3.14 -14.12 -9.07
N ARG A 20 -2.01 -13.41 -8.99
CA ARG A 20 -0.75 -14.00 -8.49
C ARG A 20 -0.75 -14.21 -6.98
N MET A 21 -1.23 -13.23 -6.23
CA MET A 21 -1.21 -13.26 -4.76
C MET A 21 -2.45 -13.94 -4.16
N GLY A 22 -3.50 -14.16 -4.96
CA GLY A 22 -4.68 -14.95 -4.60
C GLY A 22 -4.48 -16.47 -4.77
N SER A 23 -3.36 -16.92 -5.35
CA SER A 23 -3.02 -18.35 -5.39
C SER A 23 -2.49 -18.79 -4.02
N PRO A 24 -2.99 -19.89 -3.42
CA PRO A 24 -2.52 -20.39 -2.12
C PRO A 24 -1.08 -20.91 -2.22
N GLY A 25 -0.11 -20.00 -2.19
CA GLY A 25 1.31 -20.30 -2.05
C GLY A 25 1.63 -20.69 -0.61
N GLU A 26 1.38 -21.95 -0.29
CA GLU A 26 2.06 -22.79 0.71
C GLU A 26 2.46 -22.18 2.08
N MET A 27 1.59 -22.46 3.05
CA MET A 27 1.85 -22.74 4.48
C MET A 27 2.72 -21.79 5.32
N ARG A 28 2.06 -21.02 6.20
CA ARG A 28 2.49 -20.79 7.58
C ARG A 28 1.31 -20.38 8.48
N ASN A 29 0.90 -21.31 9.35
CA ASN A 29 -0.10 -21.20 10.43
C ASN A 29 -1.52 -20.76 10.04
N GLU A 30 -2.41 -21.74 9.90
CA GLU A 30 -3.84 -21.62 9.54
C GLU A 30 -4.64 -20.64 10.42
N THR A 31 -4.26 -20.46 11.68
CA THR A 31 -4.94 -19.54 12.61
C THR A 31 -4.58 -18.06 12.42
N ALA A 32 -3.41 -17.73 11.87
CA ALA A 32 -3.03 -16.35 11.59
C ALA A 32 -3.57 -15.86 10.23
N LEU A 33 -3.87 -16.81 9.32
CA LEU A 33 -4.42 -16.52 8.00
C LEU A 33 -5.91 -16.15 8.04
N ASN A 34 -6.68 -16.77 8.94
CA ASN A 34 -8.14 -16.59 9.01
C ASN A 34 -8.59 -15.16 9.34
N ASN A 35 -7.73 -14.35 9.95
CA ASN A 35 -7.99 -12.94 10.26
C ASN A 35 -6.92 -12.01 9.65
N SER A 36 -6.29 -12.43 8.55
CA SER A 36 -5.34 -11.58 7.83
C SER A 36 -6.06 -10.55 6.96
N CYS A 37 -5.46 -9.37 6.81
CA CYS A 37 -5.93 -8.45 5.78
C CYS A 37 -5.63 -9.04 4.40
N GLY A 38 -6.61 -8.99 3.50
CA GLY A 38 -6.53 -9.58 2.16
C GLY A 38 -5.61 -8.81 1.20
N VAL A 39 -5.39 -9.40 0.03
CA VAL A 39 -4.61 -8.77 -1.06
C VAL A 39 -5.35 -7.55 -1.61
N VAL A 40 -4.66 -6.42 -1.76
CA VAL A 40 -5.23 -5.19 -2.32
C VAL A 40 -4.31 -4.55 -3.36
N TRP A 41 -4.88 -4.13 -4.47
CA TRP A 41 -4.26 -3.22 -5.43
C TRP A 41 -4.65 -1.77 -5.11
N ASP A 42 -3.68 -0.91 -4.86
CA ASP A 42 -3.94 0.50 -4.50
C ASP A 42 -3.81 1.49 -5.66
N GLY A 43 -3.50 1.02 -6.87
CA GLY A 43 -3.21 1.85 -8.05
C GLY A 43 -1.72 1.90 -8.40
N LEU A 44 -0.84 1.52 -7.47
CA LEU A 44 0.61 1.51 -7.68
C LEU A 44 1.27 0.20 -7.23
N TYR A 45 0.88 -0.32 -6.07
CA TYR A 45 1.39 -1.56 -5.49
C TYR A 45 0.32 -2.62 -5.30
N CYS A 46 0.79 -3.86 -5.43
CA CYS A 46 0.08 -5.04 -4.95
C CYS A 46 0.48 -5.31 -3.51
N TRP A 47 -0.40 -5.02 -2.56
CA TRP A 47 -0.20 -5.33 -1.16
C TRP A 47 -0.64 -6.77 -0.90
N GLY A 48 0.32 -7.61 -0.48
CA GLY A 48 0.03 -9.00 -0.10
C GLY A 48 -0.72 -9.10 1.23
N PRO A 49 -1.09 -10.32 1.66
CA PRO A 49 -1.76 -10.53 2.93
C PRO A 49 -0.93 -10.00 4.10
N ALA A 50 -1.60 -9.39 5.09
CA ALA A 50 -0.95 -8.88 6.29
C ALA A 50 -1.52 -9.54 7.55
N LEU A 51 -0.64 -9.79 8.52
CA LEU A 51 -1.06 -10.33 9.81
C LEU A 51 -1.97 -9.33 10.54
N PRO A 52 -2.99 -9.80 11.28
CA PRO A 52 -3.80 -8.91 12.09
C PRO A 52 -2.95 -8.13 13.11
N GLY A 53 -3.22 -6.83 13.22
CA GLY A 53 -2.50 -5.90 14.10
C GLY A 53 -1.11 -5.51 13.61
N SER A 54 -0.77 -5.78 12.35
CA SER A 54 0.55 -5.47 11.79
C SER A 54 0.55 -4.27 10.84
N THR A 55 1.70 -3.61 10.74
CA THR A 55 2.00 -2.64 9.69
C THR A 55 2.89 -3.29 8.65
N VAL A 56 2.49 -3.23 7.38
CA VAL A 56 3.28 -3.72 6.26
C VAL A 56 3.93 -2.55 5.51
N TYR A 57 5.15 -2.78 5.01
CA TYR A 57 5.98 -1.75 4.40
C TYR A 57 6.46 -2.20 3.03
N LEU A 58 6.51 -1.28 2.07
CA LEU A 58 7.18 -1.43 0.79
C LEU A 58 8.13 -0.26 0.58
N ALA A 59 9.27 -0.49 -0.06
CA ALA A 59 10.16 0.60 -0.47
C ALA A 59 9.39 1.59 -1.33
N CYS A 60 9.69 2.89 -1.18
CA CYS A 60 9.05 3.91 -2.00
C CYS A 60 9.34 3.70 -3.49
N PRO A 61 8.40 4.08 -4.38
CA PRO A 61 8.55 3.90 -5.81
C PRO A 61 9.75 4.69 -6.32
N ALA A 62 10.47 4.13 -7.30
CA ALA A 62 11.55 4.82 -7.98
C ALA A 62 10.99 5.80 -9.03
N ALA A 63 10.39 6.89 -8.55
CA ALA A 63 9.79 7.93 -9.36
C ALA A 63 10.51 9.27 -9.13
N LYS A 64 10.32 10.24 -10.04
CA LYS A 64 10.82 11.59 -9.79
C LYS A 64 10.06 12.21 -8.63
N GLY A 65 10.78 12.80 -7.69
CA GLY A 65 10.17 13.44 -6.53
C GLY A 65 9.88 12.49 -5.37
N THR A 66 10.38 11.25 -5.42
CA THR A 66 10.32 10.30 -4.30
C THR A 66 11.70 9.88 -3.80
N ASP A 67 11.78 9.49 -2.52
CA ASP A 67 12.98 8.97 -1.86
C ASP A 67 12.89 7.45 -1.69
N VAL A 68 13.63 6.70 -2.52
CA VAL A 68 13.68 5.23 -2.48
C VAL A 68 14.30 4.65 -1.20
N GLY A 69 14.97 5.49 -0.39
CA GLY A 69 15.46 5.11 0.94
C GLY A 69 14.37 5.12 2.01
N LYS A 70 13.14 5.53 1.67
CA LYS A 70 11.97 5.53 2.54
C LYS A 70 11.00 4.40 2.18
N GLN A 71 9.97 4.25 2.99
CA GLN A 71 8.97 3.19 2.81
C GLN A 71 7.55 3.76 2.88
N ALA A 72 6.71 3.32 1.94
CA ALA A 72 5.26 3.44 2.04
C ALA A 72 4.74 2.31 2.95
N TYR A 73 3.57 2.51 3.57
CA TYR A 73 3.02 1.51 4.48
C TYR A 73 1.50 1.48 4.53
N ARG A 74 0.96 0.35 5.01
CA ARG A 74 -0.46 0.14 5.32
C ARG A 74 -0.60 -0.52 6.69
N HIS A 75 -1.73 -0.27 7.34
CA HIS A 75 -2.07 -0.85 8.64
C HIS A 75 -3.19 -1.86 8.51
N CYS A 76 -2.94 -3.07 9.03
CA CYS A 76 -3.93 -4.11 9.22
C CYS A 76 -4.37 -4.11 10.68
N ASP A 77 -5.68 -3.98 10.93
CA ASP A 77 -6.21 -4.02 12.29
C ASP A 77 -6.18 -5.44 12.88
N ALA A 78 -6.51 -5.56 14.17
CA ALA A 78 -6.52 -6.85 14.86
C ALA A 78 -7.61 -7.83 14.37
N SER A 79 -8.59 -7.34 13.63
CA SER A 79 -9.72 -8.09 13.09
C SER A 79 -9.51 -8.53 11.64
N GLY A 80 -8.43 -8.11 10.99
CA GLY A 80 -8.12 -8.47 9.60
C GLY A 80 -8.69 -7.49 8.58
N HIS A 81 -8.93 -6.24 8.97
CA HIS A 81 -9.36 -5.19 8.05
C HIS A 81 -8.25 -4.17 7.80
N TRP A 82 -8.12 -3.75 6.55
CA TRP A 82 -7.25 -2.64 6.22
C TRP A 82 -7.81 -1.35 6.81
N LEU A 83 -6.95 -0.53 7.39
CA LEU A 83 -7.34 0.77 7.91
C LEU A 83 -7.26 1.84 6.81
N ASN A 84 -8.23 2.74 6.81
CA ASN A 84 -8.18 3.98 6.06
C ASN A 84 -7.23 5.00 6.75
N LYS A 85 -7.14 6.20 6.19
CA LYS A 85 -6.27 7.27 6.71
C LYS A 85 -6.58 7.66 8.17
N ASP A 86 -7.85 7.58 8.56
CA ASP A 86 -8.33 7.94 9.90
C ASP A 86 -8.25 6.78 10.90
N GLY A 87 -7.69 5.63 10.48
CA GLY A 87 -7.58 4.44 11.32
C GLY A 87 -8.87 3.65 11.45
N VAL A 88 -9.83 3.82 10.54
CA VAL A 88 -11.11 3.10 10.50
C VAL A 88 -11.05 1.99 9.45
N PRO A 89 -11.59 0.78 9.73
CA PRO A 89 -11.67 -0.30 8.75
C PRO A 89 -12.34 0.12 7.42
N ASP A 90 -11.70 -0.22 6.31
CA ASP A 90 -12.19 0.01 4.95
C ASP A 90 -11.76 -1.14 4.01
N GLU A 91 -12.62 -1.53 3.06
CA GLU A 91 -12.33 -2.65 2.14
C GLU A 91 -11.08 -2.41 1.30
N LYS A 92 -10.90 -1.16 0.82
CA LYS A 92 -9.76 -0.77 0.01
C LYS A 92 -8.60 -0.29 0.86
N GLY A 93 -8.83 0.13 2.11
CA GLY A 93 -7.85 0.68 3.03
C GLY A 93 -7.12 1.90 2.48
N TRP A 94 -6.04 2.30 3.14
CA TRP A 94 -5.23 3.43 2.72
C TRP A 94 -3.73 3.14 2.82
N THR A 95 -3.00 3.54 1.77
CA THR A 95 -1.54 3.47 1.72
C THR A 95 -0.95 4.83 2.05
N ASN A 96 -0.09 4.88 3.08
CA ASN A 96 0.62 6.08 3.43
C ASN A 96 1.87 6.23 2.55
N TYR A 97 1.82 7.17 1.61
CA TYR A 97 2.96 7.56 0.77
C TYR A 97 3.65 8.84 1.25
N THR A 98 3.18 9.48 2.32
CA THR A 98 3.76 10.73 2.83
C THR A 98 5.28 10.63 3.06
N PRO A 99 5.84 9.55 3.64
CA PRO A 99 7.29 9.41 3.79
C PRO A 99 8.06 9.33 2.47
N CYS A 100 7.40 9.02 1.36
CA CYS A 100 8.04 8.84 0.07
C CYS A 100 8.37 10.15 -0.62
N PHE A 101 7.69 11.26 -0.31
CA PHE A 101 7.93 12.52 -1.02
C PHE A 101 9.24 13.16 -0.60
N THR A 102 10.02 13.67 -1.56
CA THR A 102 11.17 14.50 -1.23
C THR A 102 10.72 15.80 -0.56
N PRO A 103 11.59 16.47 0.22
CA PRO A 103 11.23 17.72 0.90
C PRO A 103 10.66 18.79 -0.04
N GLU A 104 11.19 18.88 -1.27
CA GLU A 104 10.76 19.85 -2.27
C GLU A 104 9.32 19.58 -2.73
N ILE A 105 9.02 18.32 -3.07
CA ILE A 105 7.68 17.92 -3.50
C ILE A 105 6.69 18.03 -2.36
N PHE A 106 7.06 17.58 -1.16
CA PHE A 106 6.20 17.69 0.02
C PHE A 106 5.84 19.15 0.32
N ALA A 107 6.81 20.08 0.20
CA ALA A 107 6.56 21.51 0.38
C ALA A 107 5.60 22.08 -0.68
N LEU A 108 5.72 21.65 -1.95
CA LEU A 108 4.82 22.06 -3.02
C LEU A 108 3.41 21.52 -2.81
N ILE A 109 3.26 20.23 -2.50
CA ILE A 109 1.96 19.62 -2.23
C ILE A 109 1.30 20.33 -1.05
N LYS A 110 2.01 20.52 0.07
CA LYS A 110 1.48 21.24 1.22
C LYS A 110 0.98 22.64 0.89
N ARG A 111 1.67 23.38 0.02
CA ARG A 111 1.23 24.71 -0.43
C ARG A 111 -0.04 24.65 -1.28
N LEU A 112 -0.10 23.72 -2.23
CA LEU A 112 -1.26 23.55 -3.11
C LEU A 112 -2.53 23.17 -2.33
N TYR A 113 -2.39 22.31 -1.31
CA TYR A 113 -3.51 21.83 -0.51
C TYR A 113 -3.74 22.62 0.78
N SER A 114 -2.89 23.60 1.13
CA SER A 114 -3.07 24.45 2.33
C SER A 114 -4.29 25.38 2.29
N GLY A 115 -5.00 25.46 1.16
CA GLY A 115 -6.21 26.28 0.98
C GLY A 115 -7.49 25.50 0.67
N THR A 116 -7.44 24.16 0.64
CA THR A 116 -8.61 23.30 0.52
C THR A 116 -8.68 22.44 1.77
N GLU A 117 -9.81 22.41 2.47
CA GLU A 117 -10.12 21.43 3.53
C GLU A 117 -10.22 20.02 2.93
N ILE A 118 -9.13 19.53 2.36
CA ILE A 118 -8.96 18.16 1.91
C ILE A 118 -7.56 17.77 2.36
N GLU A 119 -7.49 17.19 3.56
CA GLU A 119 -6.32 16.51 4.09
C GLU A 119 -6.05 15.25 3.26
N ALA A 120 -5.57 15.39 2.02
CA ALA A 120 -5.26 14.27 1.12
C ALA A 120 -3.75 14.16 0.87
N MET A 121 -3.04 13.61 1.85
CA MET A 121 -1.73 12.97 1.72
C MET A 121 -1.56 11.89 2.77
#